data_AF-A0A2G9SGR2-F1
#
_entry.id   AF-A0A2G9SGR2-F1
#
_cell.length_a   1.000
_cell.length_b   1.000
_cell.length_c   1.000
_cell.angle_alpha   90.00
_cell.angle_beta   90.00
_cell.angle_gamma   90.00
#
_symmetry.space_group_name_H-M   'P 1'
#
loop_
_entity.id
_entity.type
_entity.pdbx_description
1 polymer ?
#
loop_
_entity_poly.entity_id
_entity_poly.type
_entity_poly.pdbx_seq_one_letter_code
_entity_poly.pdbx_strand_id
1 'polypeptide(L)'
;MCGIQHLERAGENLSLFKSFYFCIVTFSTVGYGDVTPKIWPSQLLVVIMICVALVVLPLQFEELVYLWMERQKSGGNYSRHRAQTEKHVVLCVSSLKIDLLMDFLNEFYAHPRLQDYYVVILCPTEMDLQVRRVLQIPLWSQRVIYLQGSALKDQDLMRAKMDDAEACFILSSRNEVDRTAAGRLESLTSIPPANSAPPRSSSGLFLTCSHPEQDYELDDVRNSPLD
;
A
#
# COMPACT_ATOMS: atom_id res chain seq x y z
N MET A 1 9.36 34.59 0.87
CA MET A 1 8.16 35.44 0.70
C MET A 1 8.14 36.60 1.69
N CYS A 2 8.11 36.37 3.01
CA CYS A 2 8.03 37.46 4.00
C CYS A 2 9.24 38.44 3.99
N GLY A 3 10.44 37.96 3.68
CA GLY A 3 11.66 38.80 3.63
C GLY A 3 11.72 39.78 2.44
N ILE A 4 11.31 39.35 1.24
CA ILE A 4 11.28 40.19 0.02
C ILE A 4 10.24 41.30 0.19
N GLN A 5 9.07 40.96 0.76
CA GLN A 5 7.99 41.92 0.98
C GLN A 5 8.30 42.95 2.07
N HIS A 6 9.08 42.58 3.10
CA HIS A 6 9.50 43.51 4.14
C HIS A 6 10.56 44.51 3.64
N LEU A 7 11.42 44.07 2.70
CA LEU A 7 12.47 44.91 2.12
C LEU A 7 11.96 45.80 0.97
N GLU A 8 11.02 45.32 0.15
CA GLU A 8 10.46 46.11 -0.97
C GLU A 8 9.45 47.17 -0.53
N ARG A 9 8.91 47.07 0.70
CA ARG A 9 8.05 48.10 1.29
C ARG A 9 8.74 49.46 1.43
N ALA A 10 10.08 49.51 1.35
CA ALA A 10 10.88 50.72 1.40
C ALA A 10 11.09 51.40 0.03
N GLY A 11 10.69 50.80 -1.10
CA GLY A 11 10.98 51.34 -2.44
C GLY A 11 9.79 51.38 -3.43
N GLU A 12 9.06 50.29 -3.62
CA GLU A 12 7.86 50.23 -4.48
C GLU A 12 6.83 49.26 -3.87
N ASN A 13 5.54 49.59 -3.90
CA ASN A 13 4.44 48.72 -3.43
C ASN A 13 4.25 47.52 -4.37
N LEU A 14 5.20 46.60 -4.40
CA LEU A 14 5.07 45.33 -5.11
C LEU A 14 4.07 44.45 -4.34
N SER A 15 2.93 44.20 -4.98
CA SER A 15 1.91 43.30 -4.44
C SER A 15 2.50 41.92 -4.16
N LEU A 16 2.01 41.23 -3.13
CA LEU A 16 2.34 39.83 -2.81
C LEU A 16 2.40 38.91 -4.05
N PHE A 17 1.47 39.14 -4.98
CA PHE A 17 1.36 38.39 -6.23
C PHE A 17 2.54 38.60 -7.18
N LYS A 18 3.11 39.81 -7.26
CA LYS A 18 4.28 40.11 -8.09
C LYS A 18 5.53 39.40 -7.57
N SER A 19 5.75 39.40 -6.26
CA SER A 19 6.87 38.67 -5.64
C SER A 19 6.71 37.15 -5.77
N PHE A 20 5.48 36.64 -5.67
CA PHE A 20 5.18 35.22 -5.89
C PHE A 20 5.42 34.80 -7.34
N TYR A 21 4.94 35.60 -8.30
CA TYR A 21 5.19 35.40 -9.72
C TYR A 21 6.70 35.40 -10.03
N PHE A 22 7.45 36.37 -9.50
CA PHE A 22 8.90 36.42 -9.64
C PHE A 22 9.55 35.12 -9.12
N CYS A 23 9.19 34.67 -7.90
CA CYS A 23 9.75 33.44 -7.35
C CYS A 23 9.45 32.21 -8.21
N ILE A 24 8.23 32.05 -8.74
CA ILE A 24 7.89 30.93 -9.62
C ILE A 24 8.68 30.98 -10.92
N VAL A 25 8.76 32.15 -11.56
CA VAL A 25 9.50 32.33 -12.83
C VAL A 25 11.00 32.07 -12.65
N THR A 26 11.55 32.45 -11.49
CA THR A 26 12.95 32.18 -11.16
C THR A 26 13.19 30.71 -10.79
N PHE A 27 12.31 30.09 -9.99
CA PHE A 27 12.43 28.67 -9.62
C PHE A 27 12.23 27.73 -10.82
N SER A 28 11.35 28.08 -11.74
CA SER A 28 11.19 27.38 -13.01
C SER A 28 12.34 27.62 -13.98
N THR A 29 13.33 28.44 -13.62
CA THR A 29 14.47 28.85 -14.46
C THR A 29 14.08 29.54 -15.77
N VAL A 30 12.83 30.01 -15.89
CA VAL A 30 12.33 30.68 -17.10
C VAL A 30 12.90 32.10 -17.20
N GLY A 31 12.87 32.86 -16.10
CA GLY A 31 13.59 34.14 -16.00
C GLY A 31 13.17 35.22 -17.00
N TYR A 32 11.87 35.53 -17.13
CA TYR A 32 11.39 36.57 -18.08
C TYR A 32 11.98 37.96 -17.86
N GLY A 33 12.38 38.30 -16.64
CA GLY A 33 13.01 39.60 -16.32
C GLY A 33 12.05 40.80 -16.30
N ASP A 34 10.74 40.56 -16.33
CA ASP A 34 9.68 41.56 -16.30
C ASP A 34 9.43 42.17 -14.90
N VAL A 35 9.77 41.43 -13.85
CA VAL A 35 9.79 41.90 -12.46
C VAL A 35 11.21 41.72 -11.93
N THR A 36 11.88 42.83 -11.59
CA THR A 36 13.25 42.79 -11.06
C THR A 36 13.41 43.75 -9.88
N PRO A 37 14.13 43.34 -8.81
CA PRO A 37 14.43 44.22 -7.70
C PRO A 37 15.37 45.35 -8.14
N LYS A 38 14.94 46.60 -7.96
CA LYS A 38 15.74 47.79 -8.32
C LYS A 38 16.68 48.27 -7.20
N ILE A 39 16.45 47.82 -5.96
CA ILE A 39 17.17 48.30 -4.77
C ILE A 39 18.38 47.39 -4.49
N TRP A 40 19.57 47.97 -4.25
CA TRP A 40 20.82 47.23 -4.01
C TRP A 40 20.72 46.10 -2.94
N PRO A 41 20.15 46.31 -1.74
CA PRO A 41 19.99 45.24 -0.75
C PRO A 41 18.99 44.16 -1.17
N SER A 42 17.95 44.51 -1.95
CA SER A 42 16.96 43.52 -2.45
C SER A 42 17.56 42.62 -3.52
N GLN A 43 18.48 43.12 -4.33
CA GLN A 43 19.22 42.33 -5.33
C GLN A 43 20.09 41.26 -4.64
N LEU A 44 20.86 41.64 -3.61
CA LEU A 44 21.68 40.70 -2.86
C LEU A 44 20.84 39.60 -2.19
N LEU A 45 19.70 39.98 -1.58
CA LEU A 45 18.79 39.02 -0.95
C LEU A 45 18.24 38.02 -1.98
N VAL A 46 17.82 38.50 -3.15
CA VAL A 46 17.30 37.64 -4.23
C VAL A 46 18.37 36.66 -4.72
N VAL A 47 19.61 37.10 -4.93
CA VAL A 47 20.71 36.20 -5.33
C VAL A 47 20.94 35.10 -4.30
N ILE A 48 21.00 35.45 -3.01
CA ILE A 48 21.16 34.46 -1.92
C ILE A 48 19.98 33.48 -1.91
N MET A 49 18.75 33.97 -2.06
CA MET A 49 17.55 33.11 -2.09
C MET A 49 17.55 32.15 -3.29
N ILE A 50 18.04 32.58 -4.46
CA ILE A 50 18.18 31.73 -5.64
C ILE A 50 19.21 30.63 -5.38
N CYS A 51 20.38 30.96 -4.82
CA CYS A 51 21.39 29.98 -4.48
C CYS A 51 20.87 28.92 -3.49
N VAL A 52 20.16 29.34 -2.44
CA VAL A 52 19.56 28.42 -1.46
C VAL A 52 18.50 27.55 -2.13
N ALA A 53 17.61 28.14 -2.95
CA ALA A 53 16.55 27.39 -3.61
C ALA A 53 17.10 26.35 -4.60
N LEU A 54 18.13 26.68 -5.39
CA LEU A 54 18.74 25.75 -6.34
C LEU A 54 19.38 24.54 -5.66
N VAL A 55 19.81 24.65 -4.41
CA VAL A 55 20.34 23.52 -3.63
C VAL A 55 19.21 22.73 -2.94
N VAL A 56 18.25 23.42 -2.34
CA VAL A 56 17.20 22.79 -1.53
C VAL A 56 16.13 22.12 -2.38
N LEU A 57 15.70 22.76 -3.48
CA LEU A 57 14.64 22.24 -4.35
C LEU A 57 14.94 20.83 -4.90
N PRO A 58 16.09 20.55 -5.54
CA PRO A 58 16.35 19.21 -6.09
C PRO A 58 16.35 18.14 -5.01
N LEU A 59 16.94 18.41 -3.85
CA LEU A 59 16.97 17.46 -2.72
C LEU A 59 15.55 17.15 -2.21
N GLN A 60 14.71 18.17 -2.06
CA GLN A 60 13.31 18.00 -1.65
C GLN A 60 12.47 17.29 -2.71
N PHE A 61 12.71 17.59 -4.00
CA PHE A 61 12.00 16.93 -5.09
C PHE A 61 12.36 15.45 -5.18
N GLU A 62 13.63 15.07 -5.03
CA GLU A 62 14.05 13.67 -5.03
C GLU A 62 13.40 12.88 -3.89
N GLU A 63 13.41 13.41 -2.67
CA GLU A 63 12.78 12.77 -1.51
C GLU A 63 11.26 12.65 -1.70
N LEU A 64 10.60 13.70 -2.19
CA LEU A 64 9.16 13.68 -2.46
C LEU A 64 8.80 12.65 -3.54
N VAL A 65 9.58 12.59 -4.63
CA VAL A 65 9.38 11.63 -5.72
C VAL A 65 9.65 10.22 -5.25
N TYR A 66 10.70 9.99 -4.43
CA TYR A 66 11.00 8.71 -3.82
C TYR A 66 9.83 8.23 -2.93
N LEU A 67 9.37 9.07 -2.00
CA LEU A 67 8.24 8.75 -1.13
C LEU A 67 6.95 8.50 -1.90
N TRP A 68 6.71 9.26 -2.98
CA TRP A 68 5.56 9.06 -3.84
C TRP A 68 5.64 7.74 -4.63
N MET A 69 6.80 7.40 -5.18
CA MET A 69 7.03 6.14 -5.87
C MET A 69 6.92 4.95 -4.91
N GLU A 70 7.45 5.04 -3.70
CA GLU A 70 7.33 3.99 -2.70
C GLU A 70 5.87 3.79 -2.27
N ARG A 71 5.08 4.87 -2.17
CA ARG A 71 3.64 4.80 -1.92
C ARG A 71 2.85 4.17 -3.08
N GLN A 72 3.26 4.43 -4.32
CA GLN A 72 2.68 3.78 -5.50
C GLN A 72 2.99 2.28 -5.52
N LYS A 73 4.24 1.91 -5.24
CA LYS A 73 4.69 0.51 -5.17
C LYS A 73 3.96 -0.29 -4.11
N SER A 74 3.69 0.34 -2.96
CA SER A 74 3.08 -0.34 -1.83
C SER A 74 1.60 -0.69 -2.01
N GLY A 75 0.94 -0.27 -3.11
CA GLY A 75 -0.43 -0.69 -3.45
C GLY A 75 -1.55 0.05 -2.72
N GLY A 76 -1.21 1.08 -1.92
CA GLY A 76 -2.21 1.92 -1.23
C GLY A 76 -2.97 1.20 -0.11
N ASN A 77 -4.18 1.67 0.20
CA ASN A 77 -5.05 1.05 1.22
C ASN A 77 -6.33 0.57 0.55
N TYR A 78 -6.80 -0.62 0.93
CA TYR A 78 -8.11 -1.06 0.50
C TYR A 78 -9.18 -0.14 1.11
N SER A 79 -10.13 0.31 0.29
CA SER A 79 -11.11 1.32 0.67
C SER A 79 -12.02 0.78 1.77
N ARG A 80 -12.14 1.53 2.87
CA ARG A 80 -13.03 1.17 3.98
C ARG A 80 -14.48 1.07 3.56
N HIS A 81 -14.93 1.96 2.67
CA HIS A 81 -16.29 1.91 2.15
C HIS A 81 -16.53 0.59 1.41
N ARG A 82 -15.57 0.21 0.56
CA ARG A 82 -15.63 -1.02 -0.22
C ARG A 82 -15.67 -2.26 0.66
N ALA A 83 -14.80 -2.32 1.67
CA ALA A 83 -14.74 -3.43 2.63
C ALA A 83 -16.04 -3.66 3.41
N GLN A 84 -16.89 -2.63 3.55
CA GLN A 84 -18.16 -2.72 4.27
C GLN A 84 -19.35 -3.02 3.36
N THR A 85 -19.27 -2.64 2.09
CA THR A 85 -20.37 -2.81 1.12
C THR A 85 -20.22 -4.06 0.27
N GLU A 86 -18.98 -4.45 -0.03
CA GLU A 86 -18.64 -5.55 -0.91
C GLU A 86 -17.94 -6.65 -0.12
N LYS A 87 -18.05 -7.89 -0.60
CA LYS A 87 -17.45 -9.05 0.04
C LYS A 87 -16.04 -9.21 -0.46
N HIS A 88 -15.06 -9.26 0.43
CA HIS A 88 -13.66 -9.51 0.07
C HIS A 88 -13.03 -10.64 0.88
N VAL A 89 -12.06 -11.28 0.24
CA VAL A 89 -11.15 -12.26 0.85
C VAL A 89 -9.73 -11.73 0.76
N VAL A 90 -8.91 -12.06 1.76
CA VAL A 90 -7.49 -11.70 1.78
C VAL A 90 -6.65 -12.91 1.43
N LEU A 91 -5.72 -12.77 0.49
CA LEU A 91 -4.76 -13.79 0.09
C LEU A 91 -3.35 -13.39 0.54
N CYS A 92 -2.87 -13.97 1.63
CA CYS A 92 -1.52 -13.79 2.14
C CYS A 92 -0.55 -14.76 1.48
N VAL A 93 0.53 -14.26 0.89
CA VAL A 93 1.54 -15.08 0.23
C VAL A 93 2.93 -14.47 0.39
N SER A 94 3.96 -15.30 0.59
CA SER A 94 5.35 -14.82 0.72
C SER A 94 5.97 -14.41 -0.62
N SER A 95 5.63 -15.12 -1.70
CA SER A 95 6.11 -14.85 -3.06
C SER A 95 5.02 -15.22 -4.07
N LEU A 96 4.58 -14.24 -4.86
CA LEU A 96 3.50 -14.42 -5.82
C LEU A 96 4.07 -14.65 -7.23
N LYS A 97 3.89 -15.88 -7.74
CA LYS A 97 4.17 -16.24 -9.14
C LYS A 97 2.89 -16.25 -9.96
N ILE A 98 3.05 -16.14 -11.28
CA ILE A 98 1.89 -16.14 -12.18
C ILE A 98 1.11 -17.45 -12.14
N ASP A 99 1.79 -18.59 -12.06
CA ASP A 99 1.14 -19.90 -12.05
C ASP A 99 0.25 -20.05 -10.81
N LEU A 100 0.81 -19.76 -9.62
CA LEU A 100 0.06 -19.81 -8.35
C LEU A 100 -1.12 -18.84 -8.34
N LEU A 101 -0.94 -17.62 -8.86
CA LEU A 101 -2.01 -16.64 -8.93
C LEU A 101 -3.16 -17.13 -9.83
N MET A 102 -2.84 -17.59 -11.04
CA MET A 102 -3.85 -18.01 -11.99
C MET A 102 -4.57 -19.26 -11.52
N ASP A 103 -3.86 -20.24 -10.97
CA ASP A 103 -4.46 -21.45 -10.42
C ASP A 103 -5.45 -21.10 -9.31
N PHE A 104 -5.05 -20.25 -8.37
CA PHE A 104 -5.93 -19.78 -7.30
C PHE A 104 -7.14 -19.01 -7.83
N LEU A 105 -6.95 -18.03 -8.70
CA LEU A 105 -8.06 -17.22 -9.22
C LEU A 105 -9.04 -18.07 -10.04
N ASN A 106 -8.53 -19.00 -10.86
CA ASN A 106 -9.37 -19.90 -11.65
C ASN A 106 -10.18 -20.83 -10.75
N GLU A 107 -9.57 -21.41 -9.73
CA GLU A 107 -10.26 -22.28 -8.77
C GLU A 107 -11.28 -21.50 -7.92
N PHE A 108 -10.89 -20.33 -7.43
CA PHE A 108 -11.75 -19.48 -6.59
C PHE A 108 -12.98 -18.98 -7.36
N TYR A 109 -12.80 -18.46 -8.59
CA TYR A 109 -13.91 -17.96 -9.40
C TYR A 109 -14.69 -19.04 -10.17
N ALA A 110 -14.24 -20.30 -10.18
CA ALA A 110 -14.99 -21.40 -10.76
C ALA A 110 -16.33 -21.64 -10.04
N HIS A 111 -16.39 -21.31 -8.75
CA HIS A 111 -17.63 -21.41 -7.97
C HIS A 111 -18.56 -20.23 -8.25
N PRO A 112 -19.83 -20.46 -8.67
CA PRO A 112 -20.78 -19.39 -9.00
C PRO A 112 -21.04 -18.40 -7.86
N ARG A 113 -20.95 -18.86 -6.61
CA ARG A 113 -21.16 -18.03 -5.41
C ARG A 113 -20.02 -17.05 -5.13
N LEU A 114 -18.81 -17.34 -5.64
CA LEU A 114 -17.60 -16.55 -5.39
C LEU A 114 -17.33 -15.53 -6.50
N GLN A 115 -18.17 -15.50 -7.54
CA GLN A 115 -18.00 -14.59 -8.67
C GLN A 115 -18.15 -13.11 -8.30
N ASP A 116 -18.83 -12.77 -7.20
CA ASP A 116 -19.01 -11.36 -6.79
C ASP A 116 -18.01 -10.91 -5.71
N TYR A 117 -17.03 -11.76 -5.39
CA TYR A 117 -16.04 -11.48 -4.36
C TYR A 117 -14.83 -10.71 -4.90
N TYR A 118 -14.29 -9.86 -4.04
CA TYR A 118 -13.01 -9.20 -4.26
C TYR A 118 -11.88 -9.99 -3.62
N VAL A 119 -10.76 -10.13 -4.33
CA VAL A 119 -9.56 -10.81 -3.82
C VAL A 119 -8.49 -9.77 -3.55
N VAL A 120 -8.16 -9.57 -2.27
CA VAL A 120 -7.10 -8.66 -1.82
C VAL A 120 -5.84 -9.47 -1.56
N ILE A 121 -4.82 -9.32 -2.39
CA ILE A 121 -3.55 -10.04 -2.24
C ILE A 121 -2.61 -9.23 -1.35
N LEU A 122 -2.07 -9.87 -0.32
CA LEU A 122 -1.08 -9.30 0.58
C LEU A 122 0.25 -10.05 0.44
N CYS A 123 1.26 -9.37 -0.12
CA CYS A 123 2.56 -9.98 -0.41
C CYS A 123 3.71 -9.00 -0.06
N PRO A 124 4.77 -9.44 0.63
CA PRO A 124 5.85 -8.54 1.04
C PRO A 124 6.78 -8.15 -0.13
N THR A 125 6.96 -9.04 -1.09
CA THR A 125 7.78 -8.82 -2.30
C THR A 125 7.00 -8.06 -3.35
N GLU A 126 7.63 -7.12 -4.09
CA GLU A 126 7.02 -6.39 -5.21
C GLU A 126 6.44 -7.33 -6.29
N MET A 127 5.43 -6.85 -7.01
CA MET A 127 4.75 -7.60 -8.07
C MET A 127 5.66 -7.81 -9.30
N ASP A 128 5.81 -9.06 -9.72
CA ASP A 128 6.52 -9.38 -10.96
C ASP A 128 5.78 -8.83 -12.20
N LEU A 129 6.54 -8.55 -13.27
CA LEU A 129 6.04 -7.93 -14.49
C LEU A 129 4.90 -8.74 -15.13
N GLN A 130 4.96 -10.07 -15.04
CA GLN A 130 3.92 -10.96 -15.56
C GLN A 130 2.62 -10.86 -14.77
N VAL A 131 2.71 -10.87 -13.44
CA VAL A 131 1.54 -10.68 -12.56
C VAL A 131 0.91 -9.31 -12.80
N ARG A 132 1.73 -8.27 -12.98
CA ARG A 132 1.24 -6.92 -13.27
C ARG A 132 0.44 -6.83 -14.55
N ARG A 133 0.90 -7.48 -15.63
CA ARG A 133 0.14 -7.52 -16.90
C ARG A 133 -1.20 -8.22 -16.74
N VAL A 134 -1.21 -9.30 -15.97
CA VAL A 134 -2.43 -10.05 -15.68
C VAL A 134 -3.40 -9.20 -14.89
N LEU A 135 -2.98 -8.58 -13.80
CA LEU A 135 -3.86 -7.71 -13.02
C LEU A 135 -4.33 -6.45 -13.75
N GLN A 136 -3.72 -6.08 -14.89
CA GLN A 136 -4.20 -5.00 -15.76
C GLN A 136 -5.37 -5.40 -16.68
N ILE A 137 -5.63 -6.69 -16.86
CA ILE A 137 -6.74 -7.15 -17.71
C ILE A 137 -8.08 -6.78 -17.07
N PRO A 138 -9.08 -6.28 -17.84
CA PRO A 138 -10.36 -5.81 -17.31
C PRO A 138 -11.08 -6.81 -16.38
N LEU A 139 -10.99 -8.12 -16.68
CA LEU A 139 -11.59 -9.18 -15.87
C LEU A 139 -11.04 -9.22 -14.43
N TRP A 140 -9.74 -9.04 -14.26
CA TRP A 140 -9.06 -9.16 -12.96
C TRP A 140 -8.84 -7.80 -12.30
N SER A 141 -8.56 -6.74 -13.06
CA SER A 141 -8.33 -5.38 -12.54
C SER A 141 -9.48 -4.83 -11.69
N GLN A 142 -10.71 -5.28 -11.95
CA GLN A 142 -11.90 -4.87 -11.21
C GLN A 142 -12.08 -5.66 -9.91
N ARG A 143 -11.54 -6.88 -9.81
CA ARG A 143 -11.85 -7.85 -8.75
C ARG A 143 -10.66 -8.17 -7.85
N VAL A 144 -9.45 -8.05 -8.37
CA VAL A 144 -8.21 -8.42 -7.70
C VAL A 144 -7.40 -7.17 -7.39
N ILE A 145 -7.07 -6.99 -6.12
CA ILE A 145 -6.36 -5.82 -5.62
C ILE A 145 -5.11 -6.30 -4.92
N TYR A 146 -3.96 -5.82 -5.38
CA TYR A 146 -2.68 -6.20 -4.80
C TYR A 146 -2.18 -5.12 -3.86
N LEU A 147 -1.85 -5.52 -2.63
CA LEU A 147 -1.24 -4.70 -1.59
C LEU A 147 0.13 -5.27 -1.26
N GLN A 148 1.16 -4.42 -1.35
CA GLN A 148 2.47 -4.81 -0.87
C GLN A 148 2.50 -4.67 0.66
N GLY A 149 2.76 -5.76 1.35
CA GLY A 149 2.74 -5.83 2.81
C GLY A 149 2.92 -7.25 3.33
N SER A 150 3.30 -7.38 4.59
CA SER A 150 3.46 -8.67 5.25
C SER A 150 2.26 -8.96 6.15
N ALA A 151 1.77 -10.21 6.13
CA ALA A 151 0.75 -10.67 7.08
C ALA A 151 1.22 -10.64 8.55
N LEU A 152 2.51 -10.48 8.81
CA LEU A 152 3.09 -10.40 10.16
C LEU A 152 2.94 -9.01 10.80
N LYS A 153 2.56 -7.99 10.01
CA LYS A 153 2.46 -6.61 10.47
C LYS A 153 0.98 -6.22 10.56
N ASP A 154 0.52 -5.89 11.76
CA ASP A 154 -0.86 -5.44 11.99
C ASP A 154 -1.24 -4.25 11.10
N GLN A 155 -0.29 -3.35 10.83
CA GLN A 155 -0.49 -2.23 9.92
C GLN A 155 -0.93 -2.70 8.53
N ASP A 156 -0.29 -3.72 7.97
CA ASP A 156 -0.58 -4.24 6.63
C ASP A 156 -1.90 -5.02 6.62
N LEU A 157 -2.24 -5.72 7.70
CA LEU A 157 -3.56 -6.34 7.88
C LEU A 157 -4.69 -5.30 7.93
N MET A 158 -4.47 -4.19 8.63
CA MET A 158 -5.40 -3.05 8.69
C MET A 158 -5.57 -2.35 7.33
N ARG A 159 -4.53 -2.36 6.49
CA ARG A 159 -4.58 -1.85 5.10
C ARG A 159 -5.39 -2.78 4.19
N ALA A 160 -5.30 -4.09 4.40
CA ALA A 160 -6.09 -5.10 3.72
C ALA A 160 -7.54 -5.21 4.24
N LYS A 161 -7.86 -4.54 5.36
CA LYS A 161 -9.16 -4.63 6.04
C LYS A 161 -9.51 -6.07 6.39
N MET A 162 -8.55 -6.74 7.03
CA MET A 162 -8.71 -8.13 7.44
C MET A 162 -9.91 -8.33 8.39
N ASP A 163 -10.19 -7.36 9.26
CA ASP A 163 -11.33 -7.41 10.20
C ASP A 163 -12.69 -7.54 9.50
N ASP A 164 -12.81 -6.93 8.31
CA ASP A 164 -14.04 -6.94 7.50
C ASP A 164 -14.03 -8.08 6.46
N ALA A 165 -12.94 -8.85 6.35
CA ALA A 165 -12.80 -9.91 5.35
C ALA A 165 -13.64 -11.15 5.72
N GLU A 166 -14.26 -11.77 4.72
CA GLU A 166 -15.03 -13.00 4.94
C GLU A 166 -14.11 -14.22 5.18
N ALA A 167 -12.94 -14.21 4.54
CA ALA A 167 -11.94 -15.26 4.69
C ALA A 167 -10.53 -14.71 4.45
N CYS A 168 -9.55 -15.39 5.05
CA CYS A 168 -8.14 -15.22 4.75
C CYS A 168 -7.55 -16.55 4.29
N PHE A 169 -6.87 -16.52 3.14
CA PHE A 169 -6.09 -17.63 2.59
C PHE A 169 -4.61 -17.34 2.82
N ILE A 170 -3.89 -18.30 3.38
CA ILE A 170 -2.44 -18.21 3.55
C ILE A 170 -1.81 -19.26 2.63
N LEU A 171 -1.07 -18.80 1.61
CA LEU A 171 -0.34 -19.67 0.70
C LEU A 171 1.15 -19.59 0.98
N SER A 172 1.71 -20.71 1.42
CA SER A 172 3.15 -20.89 1.53
C SER A 172 3.71 -21.34 0.19
N SER A 173 4.79 -20.70 -0.27
CA SER A 173 5.51 -21.16 -1.46
C SER A 173 6.04 -22.56 -1.20
N ARG A 174 5.73 -23.51 -2.08
CA ARG A 174 6.21 -24.90 -1.99
C ARG A 174 7.74 -25.05 -2.07
N ASN A 175 8.46 -23.95 -2.32
CA ASN A 175 9.86 -23.95 -2.71
C ASN A 175 10.80 -23.19 -1.77
N GLU A 176 10.38 -22.88 -0.53
CA GLU A 176 11.33 -22.41 0.48
C GLU A 176 12.15 -23.60 0.97
N VAL A 177 13.46 -23.55 0.69
CA VAL A 177 14.52 -24.46 1.17
C VAL A 177 14.68 -24.44 2.70
N ASP A 178 13.79 -23.74 3.41
CA ASP A 178 13.89 -23.48 4.84
C ASP A 178 12.66 -24.04 5.59
N ARG A 179 12.57 -25.38 5.62
CA ARG A 179 11.63 -26.13 6.50
C ARG A 179 11.83 -25.82 8.00
N THR A 180 12.83 -25.02 8.36
CA THR A 180 13.22 -24.66 9.73
C THR A 180 12.66 -23.32 10.22
N ALA A 181 12.25 -22.41 9.33
CA ALA A 181 11.70 -21.10 9.73
C ALA A 181 10.17 -21.06 9.72
N ALA A 182 9.52 -21.77 8.79
CA ALA A 182 8.05 -21.86 8.73
C ALA A 182 7.45 -22.57 9.97
N GLY A 183 8.17 -23.54 10.54
CA GLY A 183 7.77 -24.24 11.76
C GLY A 183 7.74 -23.36 13.03
N ARG A 184 8.29 -22.14 12.97
CA ARG A 184 8.21 -21.18 14.09
C ARG A 184 6.99 -20.27 13.98
N LEU A 185 6.38 -20.16 12.79
CA LEU A 185 5.15 -19.39 12.57
C LEU A 185 3.88 -20.21 12.84
N GLU A 186 3.95 -21.54 12.66
CA GLU A 186 2.87 -22.47 12.98
C GLU A 186 2.69 -22.70 14.50
N SER A 187 3.66 -22.30 15.34
CA SER A 187 3.64 -22.50 16.79
C SER A 187 2.97 -21.35 17.59
N LEU A 188 2.64 -20.21 16.98
CA LEU A 188 2.20 -19.01 17.72
C LEU A 188 0.76 -18.56 17.43
N THR A 189 -0.04 -19.37 16.74
CA THR A 189 -1.49 -19.12 16.61
C THR A 189 -2.30 -20.26 17.23
N SER A 190 -2.04 -20.52 18.52
CA SER A 190 -3.06 -21.14 19.38
C SER A 190 -3.32 -20.21 20.57
N ILE A 191 -4.62 -19.94 20.78
CA ILE A 191 -5.25 -19.24 21.92
C ILE A 191 -5.34 -17.69 21.79
N PRO A 192 -6.50 -17.13 21.38
CA PRO A 192 -6.92 -15.85 21.94
C PRO A 192 -7.38 -16.06 23.39
N PRO A 193 -7.00 -15.19 24.35
CA PRO A 193 -7.53 -15.25 25.71
C PRO A 193 -9.05 -15.01 25.67
N ALA A 194 -9.79 -15.91 26.30
CA ALA A 194 -11.22 -15.80 26.54
C ALA A 194 -11.52 -14.60 27.47
N ASN A 195 -11.57 -13.38 26.94
CA ASN A 195 -12.31 -12.25 27.55
C ASN A 195 -12.45 -10.95 26.74
N SER A 196 -12.18 -10.92 25.44
CA SER A 196 -12.63 -9.80 24.59
C SER A 196 -13.93 -10.18 23.85
N ALA A 197 -14.86 -9.23 23.83
CA ALA A 197 -16.21 -9.35 23.28
C ALA A 197 -16.28 -10.09 21.92
N PRO A 198 -17.39 -10.81 21.62
CA PRO A 198 -17.47 -11.62 20.41
C PRO A 198 -17.35 -10.73 19.16
N PRO A 199 -16.45 -11.05 18.21
CA PRO A 199 -16.50 -10.42 16.90
C PRO A 199 -17.82 -10.78 16.23
N ARG A 200 -18.54 -9.77 15.73
CA ARG A 200 -19.87 -9.88 15.12
C ARG A 200 -19.88 -10.48 13.71
N SER A 201 -18.77 -11.02 13.24
CA SER A 201 -18.68 -11.63 11.92
C SER A 201 -17.90 -12.94 12.02
N SER A 202 -18.51 -13.99 11.52
CA SER A 202 -17.95 -15.33 11.35
C SER A 202 -16.83 -15.32 10.32
N SER A 203 -15.67 -14.79 10.67
CA SER A 203 -14.45 -14.88 9.86
C SER A 203 -13.87 -16.29 10.02
N GLY A 204 -14.18 -17.18 9.09
CA GLY A 204 -13.55 -18.50 9.03
C GLY A 204 -12.11 -18.36 8.58
N LEU A 205 -11.15 -18.70 9.44
CA LEU A 205 -9.75 -18.82 9.06
C LEU A 205 -9.58 -20.14 8.28
N PHE A 206 -9.52 -20.08 6.95
CA PHE A 206 -9.24 -21.25 6.12
C PHE A 206 -7.74 -21.37 5.87
N LEU A 207 -7.07 -22.20 6.67
CA LEU A 207 -5.71 -22.68 6.40
C LEU A 207 -5.78 -23.70 5.26
N THR A 208 -5.42 -23.31 4.04
CA THR A 208 -5.19 -24.29 2.98
C THR A 208 -3.81 -24.93 3.17
N CYS A 209 -3.78 -26.06 3.89
CA CYS A 209 -2.65 -26.97 3.93
C CYS A 209 -2.38 -27.52 2.52
N SER A 210 -1.18 -27.28 2.00
CA SER A 210 -0.75 -27.84 0.71
C SER A 210 -0.29 -29.29 0.82
N HIS A 211 -1.06 -30.16 1.48
CA HIS A 211 -0.90 -31.62 1.46
C HIS A 211 -2.28 -32.31 1.58
N PRO A 212 -2.67 -33.20 0.65
CA PRO A 212 -3.92 -33.97 0.74
C PRO A 212 -3.87 -35.14 1.74
N GLU A 213 -2.84 -35.23 2.59
CA GLU A 213 -2.68 -36.34 3.55
C GLU A 213 -3.07 -35.98 4.99
N GLN A 214 -3.59 -34.78 5.27
CA GLN A 214 -3.90 -34.36 6.64
C GLN A 214 -5.39 -34.06 6.87
N ASP A 215 -6.26 -34.72 6.11
CA ASP A 215 -7.72 -34.70 6.31
C ASP A 215 -8.18 -35.74 7.36
N TYR A 216 -7.32 -36.67 7.81
CA TYR A 216 -7.76 -37.75 8.71
C TYR A 216 -7.75 -37.39 10.21
N GLU A 217 -7.15 -36.27 10.63
CA GLU A 217 -6.99 -35.96 12.06
C GLU A 217 -8.01 -34.92 12.59
N LEU A 218 -8.78 -34.29 11.70
CA LEU A 218 -9.78 -33.27 12.06
C LEU A 218 -11.21 -33.81 12.19
N ASP A 219 -11.48 -35.05 11.74
CA ASP A 219 -12.77 -35.71 11.92
C ASP A 219 -12.91 -36.42 13.28
N ASP A 220 -11.80 -36.76 13.96
CA ASP A 220 -11.84 -37.55 15.20
C ASP A 220 -12.19 -36.71 16.46
N VAL A 221 -12.08 -35.38 16.39
CA VAL A 221 -12.43 -34.48 17.51
C VAL A 221 -13.92 -34.11 17.50
N ARG A 222 -14.64 -34.33 16.38
CA ARG A 222 -16.06 -33.95 16.25
C ARG A 222 -17.04 -35.03 16.72
N ASN A 223 -16.55 -36.22 17.09
CA ASN A 223 -17.39 -37.39 17.40
C ASN A 223 -17.19 -37.98 18.81
N SER A 224 -16.89 -37.15 19.81
CA SER A 224 -17.08 -37.54 21.21
C SER A 224 -18.52 -37.24 21.63
N PRO A 225 -19.35 -38.25 21.99
CA PRO A 225 -20.71 -38.02 22.45
C PRO A 225 -20.70 -37.25 23.76
N LEU A 226 -21.60 -36.26 23.87
CA LEU A 226 -22.05 -35.72 25.14
C LEU A 226 -22.74 -36.87 25.91
N ASP A 227 -22.11 -37.33 26.99
CA ASP A 227 -22.74 -37.94 28.16
C ASP A 227 -22.07 -37.40 29.42
#